data_AF-A0A0G1G3D8-F1
#
_entry.id   AF-A0A0G1G3D8-F1
#
_cell.length_a   1.000
_cell.length_b   1.000
_cell.length_c   1.000
_cell.angle_alpha   90.00
_cell.angle_beta   90.00
_cell.angle_gamma   90.00
#
_symmetry.space_group_name_H-M   'P 1'
#
loop_
_entity.id
_entity.type
_entity.pdbx_description
1 polymer ?
#
loop_
_entity_poly.entity_id
_entity_poly.type
_entity_poly.pdbx_seq_one_letter_code
_entity_poly.pdbx_strand_id
1 'polypeptide(L)' 'MRKGEKLKFKERRNVFLRDPFSLELRNHVLRGQYDGCRSIDITGDLRVIYREEGGGIVSFLAIGTHSELYG' A
#
# COMPACT_ATOMS: atom_id res chain seq x y z
N MET A 1 4.92 -8.07 11.27
CA MET A 1 6.01 -7.42 10.51
C MET A 1 7.34 -7.46 11.24
N ARG A 2 8.39 -7.91 10.54
CA ARG A 2 9.79 -7.92 10.97
C ARG A 2 10.39 -6.51 10.98
N LYS A 3 11.51 -6.31 11.67
CA LYS A 3 12.17 -4.98 11.77
C LYS A 3 12.53 -4.38 10.39
N GLY A 4 13.04 -5.20 9.47
CA GLY A 4 13.38 -4.76 8.11
C GLY A 4 12.17 -4.32 7.29
N GLU A 5 11.04 -5.00 7.44
CA GLU A 5 9.78 -4.63 6.76
C GLU A 5 9.23 -3.30 7.27
N LYS A 6 9.36 -3.02 8.58
CA LYS A 6 8.96 -1.72 9.14
C LYS A 6 9.81 -0.57 8.57
N LEU A 7 11.10 -0.81 8.31
CA LEU A 7 11.97 0.16 7.68
C LEU A 7 11.57 0.40 6.22
N LYS A 8 11.36 -0.68 5.46
CA LYS A 8 10.88 -0.59 4.07
C LYS A 8 9.53 0.10 3.95
N PHE A 9 8.59 -0.16 4.86
CA PHE A 9 7.33 0.58 4.90
C PHE A 9 7.55 2.08 5.08
N LYS A 10 8.42 2.51 6.00
CA LYS A 10 8.72 3.94 6.18
C LYS A 10 9.33 4.57 4.93
N GLU A 11 10.25 3.88 4.26
CA GLU A 11 10.84 4.33 2.99
C GLU A 11 9.77 4.54 1.92
N ARG A 12 8.92 3.53 1.70
CA ARG A 12 7.86 3.57 0.68
C ARG A 12 6.74 4.55 1.00
N ARG A 13 6.40 4.72 2.28
CA ARG A 13 5.49 5.78 2.73
C ARG A 13 6.04 7.16 2.38
N ASN A 14 7.34 7.39 2.55
CA ASN A 14 7.93 8.69 2.20
C ASN A 14 7.93 8.92 0.68
N VAL A 15 8.06 7.87 -0.13
CA VAL A 15 7.82 7.96 -1.58
C VAL A 15 6.36 8.32 -1.86
N PHE A 16 5.43 7.57 -1.27
CA PHE A 16 3.99 7.77 -1.44
C PHE A 16 3.54 9.20 -1.11
N LEU A 17 4.08 9.78 -0.04
CA LEU A 17 3.78 11.16 0.35
C LEU A 17 4.27 12.21 -0.65
N ARG A 18 5.27 11.89 -1.48
CA ARG A 18 5.77 12.77 -2.55
C ARG A 18 5.04 12.53 -3.87
N ASP A 19 4.91 11.25 -4.24
CA ASP A 19 4.26 10.80 -5.45
C ASP A 19 3.62 9.42 -5.20
N PRO A 20 2.30 9.36 -4.95
CA PRO A 20 1.61 8.09 -4.73
C PRO A 20 1.53 7.22 -5.98
N PHE A 21 1.80 7.77 -7.17
CA PHE A 21 1.78 7.06 -8.45
C PHE A 21 3.17 6.73 -8.98
N SER A 22 4.22 6.93 -8.17
CA SER A 22 5.57 6.53 -8.53
C SER A 22 5.60 5.05 -8.94
N LEU A 23 6.27 4.76 -10.07
CA LEU A 23 6.36 3.42 -10.64
C LEU A 23 6.89 2.38 -9.64
N GLU A 24 7.72 2.82 -8.69
CA GLU A 24 8.30 1.96 -7.68
C GLU A 24 7.27 1.39 -6.68
N LEU A 25 6.13 2.07 -6.50
CA LEU A 25 5.04 1.67 -5.62
C LEU A 25 4.06 0.72 -6.30
N ARG A 26 4.11 0.60 -7.63
CA ARG A 26 3.19 -0.21 -8.44
C ARG A 26 1.73 -0.01 -8.01
N ASN A 27 1.35 1.25 -7.84
CA ASN A 27 0.01 1.63 -7.40
C ASN A 27 -1.03 1.14 -8.41
N HIS A 28 -2.00 0.35 -7.95
CA HIS A 28 -3.11 -0.11 -8.78
C HIS A 28 -4.41 -0.22 -7.97
N VAL A 29 -5.54 -0.02 -8.66
CA VAL A 29 -6.87 -0.20 -8.09
C VAL A 29 -7.13 -1.67 -7.81
N LEU A 30 -7.82 -1.94 -6.70
CA LEU A 30 -8.31 -3.26 -6.34
C LEU A 30 -9.79 -3.40 -6.72
N ARG A 31 -10.25 -4.65 -6.75
CA ARG A 31 -11.64 -5.04 -7.05
C ARG A 31 -12.11 -6.07 -6.00
N GLY A 32 -13.41 -6.39 -6.00
CA GLY A 32 -13.97 -7.38 -5.09
C GLY A 32 -14.08 -6.87 -3.66
N GLN A 33 -13.56 -7.60 -2.68
CA GLN A 33 -13.66 -7.21 -1.26
C GLN A 33 -13.00 -5.86 -0.92
N TYR A 34 -12.06 -5.43 -1.78
CA TYR A 34 -11.36 -4.15 -1.66
C TYR A 34 -11.73 -3.19 -2.79
N ASP A 35 -12.94 -3.28 -3.33
CA ASP A 35 -13.43 -2.31 -4.32
C ASP A 35 -13.35 -0.88 -3.77
N GLY A 36 -12.92 0.06 -4.63
CA GLY A 36 -12.63 1.45 -4.25
C GLY A 36 -11.33 1.64 -3.43
N CYS A 37 -10.55 0.58 -3.20
CA CYS A 37 -9.23 0.67 -2.57
C CYS A 37 -8.12 0.50 -3.62
N ARG A 38 -6.89 0.80 -3.21
CA ARG A 38 -5.67 0.68 -4.02
C ARG A 38 -4.61 -0.06 -3.25
N SER A 39 -3.75 -0.79 -3.96
CA SER A 39 -2.61 -1.50 -3.40
C SER A 39 -1.31 -0.83 -3.85
N ILE A 40 -0.35 -0.75 -2.93
CA ILE A 40 1.04 -0.40 -3.23
C ILE A 40 2.00 -1.47 -2.69
N ASP A 41 3.09 -1.68 -3.41
CA ASP A 41 4.16 -2.61 -3.05
C ASP A 41 5.09 -1.96 -2.00
N ILE A 42 5.34 -2.67 -0.91
CA ILE A 42 6.34 -2.28 0.10
C ILE A 42 7.65 -3.03 -0.13
N THR A 43 7.55 -4.36 -0.27
CA THR A 43 8.64 -5.26 -0.67
C THR A 43 8.13 -6.18 -1.79
N GLY A 44 8.85 -7.27 -2.11
CA GLY A 44 8.39 -8.23 -3.12
C GLY A 44 7.07 -8.93 -2.78
N ASP A 45 6.79 -9.16 -1.50
CA ASP A 45 5.58 -9.85 -1.03
C ASP A 45 4.69 -8.99 -0.11
N LEU A 46 5.27 -7.98 0.56
CA LEU A 46 4.51 -7.11 1.47
C LEU A 46 3.84 -5.96 0.72
N ARG A 47 2.54 -5.75 0.97
CA ARG A 47 1.71 -4.71 0.35
C ARG A 47 0.96 -3.89 1.39
N VAL A 48 0.57 -2.68 0.99
CA VAL A 48 -0.39 -1.84 1.72
C VAL A 48 -1.63 -1.64 0.88
N ILE A 49 -2.79 -1.80 1.51
CA ILE A 49 -4.09 -1.42 0.96
C ILE A 49 -4.49 -0.09 1.57
N TYR A 50 -4.87 0.85 0.72
CA TYR A 50 -5.34 2.16 1.14
C TYR A 50 -6.58 2.61 0.38
N ARG A 51 -7.27 3.61 0.94
CA ARG A 51 -8.39 4.30 0.32
C ARG A 51 -8.15 5.80 0.35
N GLU A 52 -8.60 6.49 -0.70
CA GLU A 52 -8.65 7.95 -0.75
C GLU A 52 -9.95 8.42 -0.09
N GLU A 53 -9.85 9.27 0.94
CA GLU A 53 -11.02 9.80 1.68
C GLU A 53 -11.48 11.16 1.13
N GLY A 54 -10.78 11.69 0.13
CA GLY A 54 -10.97 13.05 -0.39
C GLY A 54 -10.10 14.09 0.34
N GLY A 55 -10.01 15.29 -0.23
CA GLY A 55 -9.22 16.39 0.36
C GLY A 55 -7.72 16.10 0.52
N GLY A 56 -7.18 15.14 -0.25
CA GLY A 56 -5.78 14.69 -0.13
C GLY A 56 -5.52 13.76 1.05
N ILE A 57 -6.56 13.31 1.77
CA ILE A 57 -6.44 12.39 2.89
C ILE A 57 -6.54 10.95 2.38
N VAL A 58 -5.71 10.07 2.94
CA VAL A 58 -5.76 8.64 2.67
C VAL A 58 -5.77 7.84 3.97
N SER A 59 -6.50 6.72 3.95
CA SER A 59 -6.51 5.74 5.04
C SER A 59 -5.73 4.50 4.63
N PHE A 60 -4.70 4.11 5.39
CA PHE A 60 -4.05 2.81 5.24
C PHE A 60 -4.87 1.77 6.00
N LEU A 61 -5.55 0.89 5.26
CA LEU A 61 -6.53 -0.06 5.79
C LEU A 61 -5.88 -1.37 6.24
N ALA A 62 -4.89 -1.85 5.49
CA ALA A 62 -4.21 -3.10 5.77
C ALA A 62 -2.76 -3.09 5.29
N ILE A 63 -1.93 -3.87 5.97
CA ILE A 63 -0.55 -4.18 5.57
C ILE A 63 -0.31 -5.67 5.77
N GLY A 64 0.13 -6.37 4.73
CA GLY A 64 0.26 -7.82 4.76
C GLY A 64 0.91 -8.37 3.50
N THR A 65 1.23 -9.66 3.53
CA THR A 65 1.70 -10.43 2.38
C THR A 65 0.60 -10.59 1.33
N HIS A 66 0.94 -11.05 0.12
CA HIS A 66 -0.08 -11.31 -0.90
C HIS A 66 -1.13 -12.31 -0.39
N SER A 67 -0.69 -13.40 0.24
CA SER A 67 -1.59 -14.44 0.77
C SER A 67 -2.43 -13.96 1.95
N GLU A 68 -1.91 -13.10 2.83
CA GLU A 68 -2.70 -12.55 3.94
C GLU A 68 -3.81 -11.60 3.48
N LEU A 69 -3.63 -10.95 2.33
CA LEU A 69 -4.57 -9.94 1.82
C LEU A 69 -5.54 -10.48 0.76
N TYR A 70 -5.13 -11.47 -0.03
CA TYR A 70 -5.92 -11.97 -1.15
C TYR A 70 -6.17 -13.48 -1.13
N GLY A 71 -5.55 -14.19 -0.19
CA GLY A 71 -5.67 -15.65 -0.04
C GLY A 71 -7.03 -16.10 0.48
#